data_AF-A0A1L5KRB9-F1
#
_entry.id   AF-A0A1L5KRB9-F1
#
_cell.length_a   1.000
_cell.length_b   1.000
_cell.length_c   1.000
_cell.angle_alpha   90.00
_cell.angle_beta   90.00
_cell.angle_gamma   90.00
#
_symmetry.space_group_name_H-M   'P 1'
#
loop_
_entity.id
_entity.type
_entity.pdbx_description
1 polymer ?
#
loop_
_entity_poly.entity_id
_entity_poly.type
_entity_poly.pdbx_seq_one_letter_code
_entity_poly.pdbx_strand_id
1 'polypeptide(L)'
;MMITPTLDLERSLASQGYDLIVGFDEVGRGALAGPVMVGCAAIWARDLKPDADGELAQAAGSAASSRVSGDNGTDAGVITPNPAPYLSVPAGVA
;
A
#
# COMPACT_ATOMS: atom_id res chain seq x y z
N MET A 1 -24.47 13.14 -3.55
CA MET A 1 -23.14 13.53 -3.06
C MET A 1 -22.18 12.43 -3.47
N MET A 2 -21.24 12.71 -4.38
CA MET A 2 -20.29 11.73 -4.88
C MET A 2 -19.06 11.78 -3.98
N ILE A 3 -18.73 10.65 -3.35
CA ILE A 3 -17.51 10.49 -2.56
C ILE A 3 -16.45 9.95 -3.52
N THR A 4 -15.37 10.70 -3.71
CA THR A 4 -14.25 10.27 -4.54
C THR A 4 -13.31 9.46 -3.65
N PRO A 5 -12.94 8.22 -4.04
CA PRO A 5 -11.93 7.47 -3.30
C PRO A 5 -10.59 8.21 -3.35
N THR A 6 -9.87 8.22 -2.22
CA THR A 6 -8.54 8.83 -2.09
C THR A 6 -7.50 7.77 -1.72
N LEU A 7 -6.23 8.16 -1.75
CA LEU A 7 -5.10 7.32 -1.32
C LEU A 7 -4.41 7.88 -0.06
N ASP A 8 -5.15 8.65 0.75
CA ASP A 8 -4.58 9.44 1.85
C ASP A 8 -4.00 8.53 2.94
N LEU A 9 -4.64 7.40 3.19
CA LEU A 9 -4.16 6.41 4.16
C LEU A 9 -2.88 5.74 3.66
N GLU A 10 -2.86 5.31 2.40
CA GLU A 10 -1.70 4.67 1.77
C GLU A 10 -0.50 5.62 1.79
N ARG A 11 -0.71 6.91 1.51
CA ARG A 11 0.34 7.94 1.61
C ARG A 11 0.83 8.13 3.05
N SER A 12 -0.08 8.13 4.02
CA SER A 12 0.28 8.21 5.44
C SER A 12 1.11 7.01 5.90
N LEU A 13 0.82 5.82 5.39
CA LEU A 13 1.62 4.62 5.66
C LEU A 13 2.98 4.70 4.95
N ALA A 14 3.01 5.12 3.68
CA ALA A 14 4.26 5.31 2.96
C ALA A 14 5.19 6.33 3.66
N SER A 15 4.65 7.42 4.21
CA SER A 15 5.44 8.42 4.95
C SER A 15 5.95 7.92 6.30
N GLN A 16 5.33 6.88 6.87
CA GLN A 16 5.84 6.15 8.04
C GLN A 16 6.99 5.18 7.69
N GLY A 17 7.32 5.01 6.42
CA GLY A 17 8.44 4.19 5.95
C GLY A 17 8.08 2.77 5.51
N TYR A 18 6.79 2.44 5.34
CA TYR A 18 6.36 1.17 4.76
C TYR A 18 6.60 1.12 3.24
N ASP A 19 7.19 0.04 2.75
CA ASP A 19 7.55 -0.11 1.33
C ASP A 19 6.42 -0.66 0.44
N LEU A 20 5.58 -1.52 1.01
CA LEU A 20 4.47 -2.20 0.33
C LEU A 20 3.22 -2.10 1.21
N ILE A 21 2.13 -1.60 0.62
CA ILE A 21 0.84 -1.43 1.30
C ILE A 21 -0.16 -2.37 0.65
N VAL A 22 -0.92 -3.11 1.47
CA VAL A 22 -1.85 -4.14 1.02
C VAL A 22 -3.23 -3.87 1.60
N GLY A 23 -4.17 -3.47 0.75
CA GLY A 23 -5.58 -3.28 1.11
C GLY A 23 -6.41 -4.52 0.83
N PHE A 24 -7.36 -4.83 1.71
CA PHE A 24 -8.31 -5.95 1.57
C PHE A 24 -9.74 -5.41 1.49
N ASP A 25 -10.58 -6.05 0.67
CA ASP A 25 -12.00 -5.73 0.56
C ASP A 25 -12.81 -7.01 0.31
N GLU A 26 -13.97 -7.11 0.95
CA GLU A 26 -14.85 -8.27 0.84
C GLU A 26 -16.10 -8.02 0.00
N VAL A 27 -16.55 -9.06 -0.69
CA VAL A 27 -17.83 -9.08 -1.40
C VAL A 27 -18.65 -10.31 -1.02
N GLY A 28 -19.97 -10.18 -1.05
CA GLY A 28 -20.88 -11.31 -0.80
C GLY A 28 -21.41 -11.43 0.64
N ARG A 29 -21.06 -10.52 1.56
CA ARG A 29 -21.60 -10.49 2.94
C ARG A 29 -23.14 -10.46 3.01
N GLY A 30 -23.80 -9.90 1.99
CA GLY A 30 -25.26 -9.78 1.91
C GLY A 30 -25.96 -10.80 1.01
N ALA A 31 -25.25 -11.78 0.47
CA ALA A 31 -25.85 -12.77 -0.42
C ALA A 31 -26.72 -13.78 0.36
N LEU A 32 -27.86 -14.21 -0.20
CA LEU A 32 -28.73 -15.25 0.40
C LEU A 32 -28.05 -16.63 0.40
N ALA A 33 -27.19 -16.88 -0.60
CA ALA A 33 -26.36 -18.07 -0.74
C ALA A 33 -25.17 -17.75 -1.66
N GLY A 34 -24.09 -18.53 -1.55
CA GLY A 34 -22.83 -18.32 -2.26
C GLY A 34 -21.69 -17.93 -1.32
N PRO A 35 -20.42 -18.02 -1.77
CA PRO A 35 -19.27 -17.71 -0.93
C PRO A 35 -19.13 -16.20 -0.70
N VAL A 36 -18.54 -15.83 0.45
CA VAL A 36 -17.89 -14.53 0.63
C VAL A 36 -16.51 -14.62 -0.01
N MET A 37 -16.13 -13.60 -0.78
CA MET A 37 -14.81 -13.49 -1.39
C MET A 37 -14.09 -12.27 -0.82
N VAL A 38 -12.78 -12.37 -0.67
CA VAL A 38 -11.92 -11.24 -0.27
C VAL A 38 -10.90 -11.00 -1.38
N GLY A 39 -10.87 -9.78 -1.88
CA GLY A 39 -9.85 -9.27 -2.79
C GLY A 39 -8.73 -8.57 -2.04
N CYS A 40 -7.57 -8.50 -2.66
CA CYS A 40 -6.40 -7.84 -2.12
C CYS A 40 -5.72 -7.02 -3.21
N ALA A 41 -5.36 -5.77 -2.91
CA ALA A 41 -4.58 -4.90 -3.79
C ALA A 41 -3.27 -4.53 -3.09
N ALA A 42 -2.15 -4.79 -3.76
CA ALA A 42 -0.82 -4.44 -3.28
C ALA A 42 -0.26 -3.26 -4.09
N ILE A 43 0.22 -2.24 -3.40
CA ILE A 43 0.76 -1.00 -4.00
C ILE A 43 2.13 -0.73 -3.39
N TRP A 44 3.12 -0.45 -4.23
CA TRP A 44 4.42 0.01 -3.76
C TRP A 44 4.35 1.48 -3.35
N ALA A 45 4.95 1.81 -2.21
CA ALA A 45 5.02 3.19 -1.73
C ALA A 45 5.67 4.15 -2.76
N ARG A 46 6.63 3.66 -3.54
CA ARG A 46 7.31 4.42 -4.61
C ARG A 46 6.37 4.82 -5.77
N ASP A 47 5.25 4.14 -5.94
CA ASP A 47 4.29 4.37 -7.02
C ASP A 47 3.16 5.33 -6.60
N LEU A 48 3.06 5.66 -5.31
CA LEU A 48 2.14 6.66 -4.78
C LEU A 48 2.63 8.06 -5.16
N LYS A 49 2.05 8.64 -6.21
CA LYS A 49 2.35 10.03 -6.60
C LYS A 49 1.88 11.00 -5.50
N PRO A 50 2.55 12.15 -5.27
CA PRO A 50 1.95 13.28 -4.58
C PRO A 50 0.56 13.62 -5.13
N ASP A 51 -0.28 14.16 -4.26
CA ASP A 51 -1.60 14.68 -4.60
C ASP A 51 -1.39 15.91 -5.49
N ALA A 52 -2.37 16.21 -6.33
CA ALA A 52 -2.26 17.32 -7.29
C ALA A 52 -2.12 18.70 -6.59
N ASP A 53 -2.39 18.74 -5.30
CA ASP A 53 -2.41 19.89 -4.39
C ASP A 53 -1.22 19.96 -3.41
N GLY A 54 -0.28 19.02 -3.48
CA GLY A 54 1.12 19.19 -3.09
C GLY A 54 1.41 19.68 -1.67
N GLU A 55 1.53 18.74 -0.73
CA GLU A 55 2.49 18.89 0.37
C GLU A 55 3.11 17.53 0.74
N LEU A 56 4.18 17.15 0.04
CA LEU A 56 5.06 16.06 0.49
C LEU A 56 6.20 16.65 1.29
N ALA A 57 6.18 16.43 2.60
CA ALA A 57 7.32 16.66 3.47
C ALA A 57 8.53 15.84 2.98
N GLN A 58 9.59 16.54 2.58
CA GLN A 58 10.88 15.92 2.25
C GLN A 58 11.52 15.38 3.53
N ALA A 59 11.40 14.07 3.77
CA ALA A 59 12.26 13.39 4.73
C ALA A 59 13.60 13.08 4.05
N ALA A 60 14.63 13.83 4.44
CA ALA A 60 16.00 13.62 4.00
C ALA A 60 16.49 12.22 4.43
N GLY A 61 16.69 11.33 3.46
CA GLY A 61 17.23 9.99 3.68
C GLY A 61 17.59 9.35 2.35
N SER A 62 18.76 9.71 1.81
CA SER A 62 19.32 9.12 0.59
C SER A 62 19.63 7.63 0.82
N ALA A 63 18.75 6.75 0.35
CA ALA A 63 19.11 5.39 -0.02
C ALA A 63 19.11 5.32 -1.55
N ALA A 64 20.30 5.24 -2.14
CA ALA A 64 20.49 5.07 -3.56
C ALA A 64 19.87 3.73 -4.01
N SER A 65 18.59 3.76 -4.40
CA SER A 65 17.98 2.65 -5.11
C SER A 65 18.55 2.68 -6.53
N SER A 66 19.52 1.80 -6.78
CA SER A 66 20.03 1.53 -8.12
C SER A 66 18.84 1.22 -9.02
N ARG A 67 18.55 2.11 -9.97
CA ARG A 67 17.51 1.93 -10.97
C ARG A 67 17.85 0.71 -11.80
N VAL A 68 17.23 -0.43 -11.49
CA VAL A 68 17.07 -1.51 -12.45
C VAL A 68 15.85 -1.11 -13.27
N SER A 69 16.07 -0.70 -14.51
CA SER A 69 15.00 -0.59 -15.50
C SER A 69 14.50 -1.99 -15.80
N GLY A 70 13.43 -2.41 -15.14
CA GLY A 70 12.67 -3.60 -15.50
C GLY A 70 11.66 -3.26 -16.61
N ASP A 71 11.66 -4.05 -17.67
CA ASP A 71 10.53 -4.14 -18.58
C ASP A 71 9.34 -4.77 -17.83
N ASN A 72 8.13 -4.50 -18.30
CA ASN A 72 6.92 -4.79 -17.53
C ASN A 72 6.78 -6.27 -17.15
N GLY A 73 6.95 -6.61 -15.86
CA GLY A 73 6.03 -7.55 -15.20
C GLY A 73 6.54 -8.81 -14.49
N THR A 74 7.83 -9.01 -14.19
CA THR A 74 8.25 -10.23 -13.43
C THR A 74 9.25 -10.04 -12.30
N ASP A 75 9.70 -8.81 -12.03
CA ASP A 75 10.61 -8.57 -10.92
C ASP A 75 9.82 -8.51 -9.61
N ALA A 76 9.51 -9.69 -9.06
CA ALA A 76 9.28 -9.86 -7.64
C ALA A 76 10.61 -9.52 -6.94
N GLY A 77 10.95 -8.22 -6.91
CA GLY A 77 12.13 -7.69 -6.26
C GLY A 77 12.20 -8.29 -4.88
N VAL A 78 13.31 -8.95 -4.57
CA VAL A 78 13.55 -9.54 -3.26
C VAL A 78 13.28 -8.46 -2.24
N ILE A 79 12.20 -8.63 -1.47
CA ILE A 79 11.79 -7.69 -0.42
C ILE A 79 12.87 -7.77 0.64
N THR A 80 13.83 -6.84 0.61
CA THR A 80 14.65 -6.56 1.79
C THR A 80 13.82 -5.61 2.64
N PRO A 81 13.24 -6.06 3.77
CA PRO A 81 12.43 -5.19 4.59
C PRO A 81 13.30 -4.02 5.08
N ASN A 82 12.85 -2.80 4.83
CA ASN A 82 13.26 -1.66 5.65
C ASN A 82 12.89 -2.01 7.11
N PRO A 83 13.74 -1.75 8.12
CA PRO A 83 13.42 -1.97 9.54
C PRO A 83 12.25 -1.12 10.08
N ALA A 84 11.38 -0.56 9.22
CA ALA A 84 10.15 0.08 9.61
C ALA A 84 9.35 -0.88 10.53
N PRO A 85 8.86 -0.38 11.68
CA PRO A 85 8.18 -1.23 12.65
C PRO A 85 6.93 -1.83 12.01
N TYR A 86 6.77 -3.16 12.06
CA TYR A 86 5.51 -3.78 11.64
C TYR A 86 4.38 -3.23 12.51
N LEU A 87 3.30 -2.76 11.88
CA LEU A 87 2.09 -2.39 12.59
C LEU A 87 1.57 -3.63 13.32
N SER A 88 1.59 -3.60 14.65
CA SER A 88 1.08 -4.71 15.46
C SER A 88 -0.43 -4.82 15.29
N VAL A 89 -0.90 -5.89 14.65
CA VAL A 89 -2.33 -6.22 14.61
C VAL A 89 -2.76 -6.63 16.02
N PRO A 90 -3.78 -5.98 16.63
CA PRO A 90 -4.24 -6.34 17.96
C PRO A 90 -4.77 -7.78 17.96
N ALA A 91 -4.39 -8.55 18.99
CA ALA A 91 -4.88 -9.90 19.17
C ALA A 91 -6.42 -9.90 19.30
N GLY A 92 -7.10 -10.70 18.48
CA GLY A 92 -8.55 -10.88 18.55
C GLY A 92 -9.38 -10.34 17.37
N VAL A 93 -8.74 -9.83 16.31
CA VAL A 93 -9.42 -9.55 15.03
C VAL A 93 -9.35 -10.81 14.16
N ALA A 94 -10.36 -11.68 14.30
CA ALA A 94 -10.65 -12.78 13.38
C ALA A 94 -12.16 -12.87 13.19
#